data_AF-A0A2V7FEU1-F1
#
_entry.id   AF-A0A2V7FEU1-F1
#
_cell.length_a   1.000
_cell.length_b   1.000
_cell.length_c   1.000
_cell.angle_alpha   90.00
_cell.angle_beta   90.00
_cell.angle_gamma   90.00
#
_symmetry.space_group_name_H-M   'P 1'
#
loop_
_entity.id
_entity.type
_entity.pdbx_description
1 polymer ?
#
loop_
_entity_poly.entity_id
_entity_poly.type
_entity_poly.pdbx_seq_one_letter_code
_entity_poly.pdbx_strand_id
1 'polypeptide(L)' 'RAGDVPVFWACGVTPQAVALASKPPFMLTHSPGHMFITDLPNSALAAF' A
#
# COMPACT_ATOMS: atom_id res chain seq x y z
N ARG A 1 -15.12 -17.21 -2.42
CA ARG A 1 -15.81 -18.52 -2.56
C ARG A 1 -17.16 -18.43 -1.84
N ALA A 2 -18.10 -19.31 -2.13
CA ALA A 2 -19.35 -19.37 -1.36
C ALA A 2 -18.99 -19.65 0.11
N GLY A 3 -19.35 -18.73 1.01
CA GLY A 3 -19.00 -18.79 2.44
C GLY A 3 -17.77 -17.99 2.87
N ASP A 4 -17.00 -17.38 1.95
CA ASP A 4 -15.92 -16.47 2.33
C ASP A 4 -16.50 -15.14 2.84
N VAL A 5 -15.90 -14.59 3.90
CA VAL A 5 -16.24 -13.26 4.44
C VAL A 5 -15.23 -12.23 3.95
N PRO A 6 -15.65 -11.11 3.34
CA PRO A 6 -14.73 -10.06 2.92
C PRO A 6 -14.14 -9.35 4.14
N VAL A 7 -12.83 -9.13 4.11
CA VAL A 7 -12.11 -8.37 5.14
C VAL A 7 -11.25 -7.30 4.46
N PHE A 8 -11.10 -6.17 5.12
CA PHE A 8 -10.50 -4.97 4.56
C PHE A 8 -9.35 -4.51 5.45
N TRP A 9 -8.26 -4.07 4.82
CA TRP A 9 -7.10 -3.49 5.50
C TRP A 9 -6.67 -2.21 4.81
N ALA A 10 -6.10 -1.29 5.60
CA ALA A 10 -5.38 -0.16 5.05
C ALA A 10 -4.22 -0.66 4.17
N CYS A 11 -4.00 0.01 3.04
CA CYS A 11 -2.96 -0.35 2.08
C CYS A 11 -2.08 0.87 1.77
N GLY A 12 -0.81 0.63 1.45
CA GLY A 12 0.14 1.66 1.05
C GLY A 12 -0.19 2.39 -0.26
N VAL A 13 -1.29 2.06 -0.94
CA VAL A 13 -1.79 2.75 -2.15
C VAL A 13 -2.67 3.96 -1.84
N THR A 14 -3.12 4.14 -0.59
CA THR A 14 -3.91 5.32 -0.18
C THR A 14 -3.27 6.65 -0.59
N PRO A 15 -1.94 6.87 -0.46
CA PRO A 15 -1.29 8.08 -0.93
C PRO A 15 -1.43 8.32 -2.44
N GLN A 16 -1.51 7.26 -3.26
CA GLN A 16 -1.73 7.39 -4.71
C GLN A 16 -3.13 7.95 -4.99
N ALA A 17 -4.15 7.43 -4.30
CA ALA A 17 -5.52 7.93 -4.42
C ALA A 17 -5.63 9.39 -3.95
N VAL A 18 -4.96 9.74 -2.84
CA VAL A 18 -4.92 11.12 -2.35
C VAL A 18 -4.25 12.05 -3.35
N ALA A 19 -3.14 11.65 -3.97
CA ALA A 19 -2.45 12.47 -4.95
C ALA A 19 -3.31 12.78 -6.19
N LEU A 20 -4.12 11.83 -6.65
CA LEU A 20 -5.08 12.07 -7.74
C LEU A 20 -6.12 13.14 -7.36
N ALA A 21 -6.54 13.17 -6.10
CA ALA A 21 -7.52 14.14 -5.60
C ALA A 21 -6.89 15.52 -5.32
N SER A 22 -5.71 15.56 -4.69
CA SER A 22 -5.04 16.80 -4.28
C SER A 22 -4.20 17.45 -5.36
N LYS A 23 -3.89 16.71 -6.44
CA LYS A 23 -3.15 17.18 -7.64
C LYS A 23 -1.83 17.89 -7.30
N PRO A 24 -0.88 17.21 -6.63
CA PRO A 24 0.45 17.78 -6.47
C PRO A 24 1.06 18.06 -7.85
N PRO A 25 1.94 19.07 -7.99
CA PRO A 25 2.54 19.41 -9.28
C PRO A 25 3.40 18.28 -9.85
N PHE A 26 3.91 17.40 -8.99
CA PHE A 26 4.71 16.24 -9.37
C PHE A 26 4.69 15.17 -8.27
N MET A 27 4.68 13.89 -8.64
CA MET A 27 4.78 12.76 -7.71
C MET A 27 5.42 11.56 -8.40
N LEU A 28 6.30 10.85 -7.69
CA LEU A 28 6.84 9.56 -8.11
C LEU A 28 6.32 8.47 -7.17
N THR A 29 5.82 7.37 -7.74
CA THR A 29 5.32 6.21 -7.00
C THR A 29 5.71 4.93 -7.70
N HIS A 30 5.64 3.81 -6.99
CA HIS A 30 5.69 2.50 -7.62
C HIS A 30 4.34 2.17 -8.29
N SER A 31 4.37 1.31 -9.31
CA SER A 31 3.15 0.71 -9.87
C SER A 31 2.63 -0.42 -8.97
N PRO A 32 1.31 -0.65 -8.89
CA PRO A 32 0.76 -1.76 -8.12
C PRO A 32 1.39 -3.10 -8.51
N GLY A 33 1.85 -3.88 -7.51
CA GLY A 33 2.57 -5.14 -7.73
C GLY A 33 4.09 -5.00 -7.96
N HIS A 34 4.63 -3.78 -8.06
CA HIS A 34 6.07 -3.51 -8.25
C HIS A 34 6.66 -2.77 -7.05
N MET A 35 6.56 -3.35 -5.86
CA MET A 35 7.00 -2.73 -4.61
C MET A 35 8.54 -2.76 -4.47
N PHE A 36 9.09 -1.87 -3.64
CA PHE A 36 10.51 -1.89 -3.30
C PHE A 36 10.78 -2.97 -2.24
N ILE A 37 11.58 -3.98 -2.61
CA ILE A 37 12.00 -5.05 -1.71
C ILE A 37 13.20 -4.54 -0.89
N THR A 38 13.07 -4.60 0.44
CA THR A 38 14.10 -4.17 1.38
C THR A 38 14.78 -5.36 2.04
N ASP A 39 15.95 -5.14 2.67
CA ASP A 39 16.63 -6.15 3.49
C ASP A 39 16.02 -6.31 4.90
N LEU A 40 14.98 -5.53 5.25
CA LEU A 40 14.32 -5.60 6.55
C LEU A 40 13.38 -6.81 6.61
N PRO A 41 13.55 -7.72 7.59
CA PRO A 41 12.60 -8.79 7.80
C PRO A 41 11.28 -8.23 8.34
N ASN A 42 10.15 -8.73 7.87
CA ASN A 42 8.82 -8.28 8.31
C ASN A 42 8.63 -8.42 9.84
N SER A 43 9.24 -9.43 10.46
CA SER A 43 9.21 -9.64 11.91
C SER A 43 9.82 -8.50 12.72
N ALA A 44 10.71 -7.69 12.11
CA ALA A 44 11.27 -6.50 12.75
C ALA A 44 10.35 -5.27 12.65
N LEU A 45 9.31 -5.32 11.79
CA LEU A 45 8.39 -4.21 11.53
C LEU A 45 7.02 -4.37 12.20
N ALA A 46 6.66 -5.59 12.62
CA ALA A 46 5.44 -5.83 13.37
C ALA A 46 5.55 -5.14 14.74
N ALA A 47 4.88 -4.00 14.90
CA ALA A 47 4.62 -3.43 16.22
C ALA A 47 3.73 -4.40 17.00
N PHE A 48 4.17 -4.71 18.21
CA PHE A 48 3.55 -5.61 19.19
C PHE A 48 2.04 -5.38 19.35
#